data_AF-A0A1R3UGB2-F1
#
_entry.id   AF-A0A1R3UGB2-F1
#
_cell.length_a   1.000
_cell.length_b   1.000
_cell.length_c   1.000
_cell.angle_alpha   90.00
_cell.angle_beta   90.00
_cell.angle_gamma   90.00
#
_symmetry.space_group_name_H-M   'P 1'
#
loop_
_entity.id
_entity.type
_entity.pdbx_description
1 polymer ?
#
loop_
_entity_poly.entity_id
_entity_poly.type
_entity_poly.pdbx_seq_one_letter_code
_entity_poly.pdbx_strand_id
1 'polypeptide(L)'
;MSPPDSTGILQGMDNTTSGHNGPTRQVGRPDAEHLVAVLNRHRADLAGAKGVTIGSGEIVHTLTSHLWAGVSVPATGCHAAVDPLRLRAATTGVNCRRCLARYRRPDASIPGQTLLELSTTRD
;
A
#
# COMPACT_ATOMS: atom_id res chain seq x y z
N MET A 1 -32.73 62.34 -20.79
CA MET A 1 -32.45 61.07 -21.50
C MET A 1 -30.94 60.96 -21.67
N SER A 2 -30.33 59.91 -21.12
CA SER A 2 -28.92 59.53 -21.30
C SER A 2 -28.66 58.97 -22.72
N PRO A 3 -27.42 58.67 -23.18
CA PRO A 3 -26.10 58.80 -22.51
C PRO A 3 -25.01 59.51 -23.37
N PRO A 4 -23.79 59.68 -22.81
CA PRO A 4 -22.63 60.33 -23.45
C PRO A 4 -21.57 59.36 -24.01
N ASP A 5 -20.67 59.96 -24.79
CA ASP A 5 -19.23 59.69 -24.99
C ASP A 5 -18.72 58.26 -25.24
N SER A 6 -18.35 58.05 -26.51
CA SER A 6 -17.43 57.02 -26.97
C SER A 6 -16.05 57.63 -27.20
N THR A 7 -15.07 57.43 -26.30
CA THR A 7 -13.65 57.37 -26.70
C THR A 7 -12.78 56.77 -25.59
N GLY A 8 -11.89 55.83 -25.94
CA GLY A 8 -10.57 55.74 -25.32
C GLY A 8 -10.31 54.60 -24.34
N ILE A 9 -10.10 53.40 -24.89
CA ILE A 9 -9.43 52.27 -24.23
C ILE A 9 -7.90 52.51 -24.27
N LEU A 10 -7.22 52.49 -23.10
CA LEU A 10 -5.89 51.91 -22.80
C LEU A 10 -5.15 52.68 -21.70
N GLN A 11 -5.36 52.27 -20.44
CA GLN A 11 -4.36 52.39 -19.38
C GLN A 11 -4.44 51.15 -18.51
N GLY A 12 -3.74 50.10 -18.97
CA GLY A 12 -3.40 48.94 -18.14
C GLY A 12 -2.25 49.34 -17.21
N MET A 13 -2.59 49.70 -15.98
CA MET A 13 -1.66 49.96 -14.89
C MET A 13 -2.23 49.44 -13.59
N ASP A 14 -2.14 48.12 -13.40
CA ASP A 14 -2.14 47.47 -12.09
C ASP A 14 -1.65 46.02 -12.22
N ASN A 15 -0.35 45.85 -12.43
CA ASN A 15 0.31 44.59 -12.05
C ASN A 15 0.40 44.52 -10.52
N THR A 16 -0.75 44.50 -9.86
CA THR A 16 -0.86 44.11 -8.46
C THR A 16 -0.79 42.60 -8.44
N THR A 17 0.37 42.09 -8.03
CA THR A 17 0.60 40.72 -7.57
C THR A 17 -0.36 40.41 -6.42
N SER A 18 -1.60 40.10 -6.75
CA SER A 18 -2.59 39.58 -5.82
C SER A 18 -2.53 38.06 -5.85
N GLY A 19 -1.90 37.50 -4.83
CA GLY A 19 -2.40 36.28 -4.19
C GLY A 19 -2.04 34.95 -4.84
N HIS A 20 -0.74 34.65 -5.00
CA HIS A 20 -0.29 33.26 -4.95
C HIS A 20 0.01 32.85 -3.49
N ASN A 21 -0.99 32.94 -2.63
CA ASN A 21 -1.01 32.22 -1.35
C ASN A 21 -2.17 31.20 -1.37
N GLY A 22 -2.26 30.42 -2.45
CA GLY A 22 -2.86 29.10 -2.32
C GLY A 22 -1.93 28.28 -1.42
N PRO A 23 -2.44 27.51 -0.45
CA PRO A 23 -1.58 26.61 0.32
C PRO A 23 -0.88 25.76 -0.73
N THR A 24 0.46 25.88 -0.78
CA THR A 24 1.28 25.02 -1.60
C THR A 24 0.90 23.63 -1.15
N ARG A 25 0.10 22.92 -1.97
CA ARG A 25 -0.23 21.53 -1.74
C ARG A 25 1.10 20.84 -1.90
N GLN A 26 1.83 20.74 -0.79
CA GLN A 26 2.98 19.89 -0.65
C GLN A 26 2.42 18.54 -1.10
N VAL A 27 2.79 18.13 -2.31
CA VAL A 27 2.55 16.78 -2.80
C VAL A 27 3.46 15.94 -1.92
N GLY A 28 2.93 15.67 -0.72
CA GLY A 28 3.69 15.24 0.42
C GLY A 28 4.24 13.88 0.11
N ARG A 29 5.55 13.71 0.34
CA ARG A 29 6.03 12.38 0.68
C ARG A 29 5.14 11.88 1.82
N PRO A 30 4.54 10.70 1.71
CA PRO A 30 3.88 10.11 2.87
C PRO A 30 4.93 10.06 3.98
N ASP A 31 4.61 10.67 5.11
CA ASP A 31 5.42 10.51 6.31
C ASP A 31 5.57 9.00 6.58
N ALA A 32 6.80 8.54 6.76
CA ALA A 32 7.09 7.12 6.90
C ALA A 32 6.36 6.54 8.12
N GLU A 33 6.22 7.33 9.18
CA GLU A 33 5.47 6.97 10.39
C GLU A 33 3.98 6.77 10.07
N HIS A 34 3.40 7.66 9.27
CA HIS A 34 2.03 7.52 8.81
C HIS A 34 1.82 6.24 8.00
N LEU A 35 2.73 5.92 7.08
CA LEU A 35 2.66 4.68 6.30
C LEU A 35 2.75 3.44 7.20
N VAL A 36 3.65 3.44 8.18
CA VAL A 36 3.78 2.37 9.17
C VAL A 36 2.47 2.20 9.95
N ALA A 37 1.85 3.30 10.38
CA ALA A 37 0.58 3.26 11.09
C ALA A 37 -0.56 2.68 10.24
N VAL A 38 -0.63 3.08 8.96
CA VAL A 38 -1.62 2.55 8.00
C VAL A 38 -1.42 1.05 7.78
N LEU A 39 -0.18 0.59 7.57
CA LEU A 39 0.12 -0.83 7.37
C LEU A 39 -0.18 -1.67 8.62
N ASN A 40 0.12 -1.15 9.81
CA ASN A 40 -0.19 -1.82 11.06
C ASN A 40 -1.69 -1.96 11.29
N ARG A 41 -2.46 -0.89 11.06
CA ARG A 41 -3.92 -0.94 11.14
C ARG A 41 -4.49 -1.94 10.13
N HIS A 42 -4.04 -1.85 8.88
CA HIS A 42 -4.49 -2.75 7.83
C HIS A 42 -4.21 -4.22 8.17
N ARG A 43 -3.04 -4.52 8.75
CA ARG A 43 -2.71 -5.87 9.21
C ARG A 43 -3.64 -6.33 10.34
N ALA A 44 -3.97 -5.47 11.28
CA ALA A 44 -4.91 -5.78 12.36
C ALA A 44 -6.31 -6.13 11.80
N ASP A 45 -6.78 -5.39 10.80
CA ASP A 45 -8.07 -5.65 10.14
C ASP A 45 -8.10 -7.03 9.45
N LEU A 46 -6.95 -7.51 8.96
CA LEU A 46 -6.83 -8.81 8.30
C LEU A 46 -6.61 -9.99 9.25
N ALA A 47 -6.22 -9.76 10.50
CA ALA A 47 -5.74 -10.80 11.42
C ALA A 47 -6.78 -11.89 11.76
N GLY A 48 -8.08 -11.59 11.63
CA GLY A 48 -9.18 -12.54 11.85
C GLY A 48 -9.76 -13.17 10.58
N ALA A 49 -9.20 -12.89 9.40
CA ALA A 49 -9.75 -13.34 8.14
C ALA A 49 -9.43 -14.82 7.86
N LYS A 50 -10.33 -15.54 7.18
CA LYS A 50 -10.10 -16.94 6.73
C LYS A 50 -9.12 -17.02 5.55
N GLY A 51 -8.82 -15.89 4.95
CA GLY A 51 -7.90 -15.69 3.85
C GLY A 51 -8.00 -14.26 3.35
N VAL A 52 -7.32 -13.95 2.26
CA VAL A 52 -7.36 -12.61 1.66
C VAL A 52 -7.52 -12.67 0.15
N THR A 53 -8.25 -11.72 -0.42
CA THR A 53 -8.27 -11.47 -1.86
C THR A 53 -7.34 -10.31 -2.20
N ILE A 54 -7.00 -10.20 -3.49
CA ILE A 54 -6.19 -9.10 -4.02
C ILE A 54 -7.13 -8.15 -4.78
N GLY A 55 -7.33 -6.95 -4.25
CA GLY A 55 -8.30 -5.99 -4.78
C GLY A 55 -9.72 -6.56 -4.76
N SER A 56 -10.41 -6.48 -5.90
CA SER A 56 -11.74 -7.05 -6.12
C SER A 56 -11.71 -8.49 -6.69
N GLY A 57 -10.58 -9.19 -6.58
CA GLY A 57 -10.45 -10.56 -7.10
C GLY A 57 -11.24 -11.59 -6.28
N GLU A 58 -11.59 -12.70 -6.91
CA GLU A 58 -12.35 -13.81 -6.30
C GLU A 58 -11.46 -14.92 -5.71
N ILE A 59 -10.18 -14.92 -6.08
CA ILE A 59 -9.22 -15.90 -5.59
C ILE A 59 -8.79 -15.52 -4.18
N VAL A 60 -9.02 -16.44 -3.25
CA VAL A 60 -8.66 -16.31 -1.84
C VAL A 60 -7.31 -16.98 -1.61
N HIS A 61 -6.39 -16.19 -1.09
CA HIS A 61 -5.03 -16.57 -0.76
C HIS A 61 -4.86 -16.74 0.75
N THR A 62 -3.88 -17.54 1.13
CA THR A 62 -3.38 -17.56 2.51
C THR A 62 -2.82 -16.21 2.90
N LEU A 63 -3.25 -15.67 4.03
CA LEU A 63 -2.62 -14.52 4.66
C LEU A 63 -1.33 -14.96 5.37
N THR A 64 -0.25 -14.25 5.11
CA THR A 64 1.04 -14.36 5.81
C THR A 64 1.55 -12.96 6.14
N SER A 65 2.71 -12.85 6.79
CA SER A 65 3.41 -11.59 7.03
C SER A 65 4.83 -11.64 6.48
N HIS A 66 5.28 -10.57 5.83
CA HIS A 66 6.68 -10.41 5.40
C HIS A 66 7.26 -9.13 6.00
N LEU A 67 8.57 -9.10 6.19
CA LEU A 67 9.29 -7.90 6.64
C LEU A 67 9.68 -7.05 5.43
N TRP A 68 9.25 -5.80 5.40
CA TRP A 68 9.61 -4.82 4.37
C TRP A 68 10.08 -3.53 5.03
N ALA A 69 11.33 -3.12 4.75
CA ALA A 69 11.95 -1.94 5.35
C ALA A 69 11.84 -1.89 6.91
N GLY A 70 11.96 -3.04 7.57
CA GLY A 70 11.82 -3.17 9.03
C GLY A 70 10.38 -3.23 9.56
N VAL A 71 9.38 -3.21 8.67
CA VAL A 71 7.94 -3.23 9.02
C VAL A 71 7.33 -4.55 8.62
N SER A 72 6.60 -5.21 9.53
CA SER A 72 5.84 -6.41 9.21
C SER A 72 4.57 -6.05 8.43
N VAL A 73 4.52 -6.41 7.15
CA VAL A 73 3.40 -6.14 6.24
C VAL A 73 2.61 -7.40 5.91
N PRO A 74 1.28 -7.31 5.72
CA PRO A 74 0.49 -8.45 5.28
C PRO A 74 0.86 -8.84 3.85
N ALA A 75 0.95 -10.13 3.60
CA ALA A 75 1.28 -10.67 2.29
C ALA A 75 0.49 -11.94 2.00
N THR A 76 0.55 -12.41 0.75
CA THR A 76 -0.02 -13.71 0.38
C THR A 76 1.04 -14.80 0.48
N GLY A 77 0.66 -15.99 0.97
CA GLY A 77 1.60 -17.13 1.11
C GLY A 77 2.21 -17.62 -0.21
N CYS A 78 1.63 -17.24 -1.36
CA CYS A 78 2.18 -17.50 -2.68
C CYS A 78 2.89 -16.30 -3.32
N HIS A 79 3.05 -15.19 -2.60
CA HIS A 79 3.67 -13.94 -3.06
C HIS A 79 3.03 -13.33 -4.33
N ALA A 80 1.73 -13.58 -4.56
CA ALA A 80 1.02 -13.05 -5.73
C ALA A 80 0.67 -11.56 -5.61
N ALA A 81 0.68 -11.01 -4.40
CA ALA A 81 0.45 -9.60 -4.13
C ALA A 81 1.77 -8.90 -3.83
N VAL A 82 2.07 -7.86 -4.61
CA VAL A 82 3.24 -6.98 -4.41
C VAL A 82 2.89 -5.81 -3.50
N ASP A 83 1.65 -5.32 -3.55
CA ASP A 83 1.16 -4.21 -2.72
C ASP A 83 0.30 -4.74 -1.56
N PRO A 84 0.75 -4.58 -0.29
CA PRO A 84 0.01 -5.03 0.88
C PRO A 84 -1.34 -4.32 1.06
N LEU A 85 -1.49 -3.07 0.59
CA LEU A 85 -2.72 -2.28 0.78
C LEU A 85 -3.86 -2.73 -0.14
N ARG A 86 -3.56 -3.56 -1.14
CA ARG A 86 -4.56 -4.19 -2.01
C ARG A 86 -5.20 -5.41 -1.38
N LEU A 87 -4.68 -5.92 -0.27
CA LEU A 87 -5.27 -7.08 0.38
C LEU A 87 -6.61 -6.71 1.01
N ARG A 88 -7.56 -7.64 0.92
CA ARG A 88 -8.88 -7.50 1.53
C ARG A 88 -9.23 -8.79 2.24
N ALA A 89 -9.84 -8.66 3.42
CA ALA A 89 -10.27 -9.82 4.20
C ALA A 89 -11.30 -10.62 3.40
N ALA A 90 -11.10 -11.94 3.31
CA ALA A 90 -12.07 -12.86 2.77
C ALA A 90 -12.81 -13.57 3.91
N THR A 91 -14.12 -13.73 3.75
CA THR A 91 -14.96 -14.50 4.68
C THR A 91 -14.98 -15.99 4.33
N THR A 92 -14.47 -16.36 3.16
CA THR A 92 -14.36 -17.72 2.64
C THR A 92 -12.94 -18.25 2.78
N GLY A 93 -12.78 -19.59 2.67
CA GLY A 93 -11.48 -20.25 2.79
C GLY A 93 -10.60 -20.09 1.55
N VAL A 94 -9.31 -20.38 1.72
CA VAL A 94 -8.29 -20.32 0.65
C VAL A 94 -8.65 -21.24 -0.52
N ASN A 95 -8.74 -20.67 -1.73
CA ASN A 95 -8.98 -21.39 -2.99
C ASN A 95 -7.82 -21.26 -3.99
N CYS A 96 -6.80 -20.45 -3.68
CA CYS A 96 -5.62 -20.30 -4.50
C CYS A 96 -4.83 -21.62 -4.57
N ARG A 97 -4.74 -22.21 -5.77
CA ARG A 97 -4.02 -23.48 -6.00
C ARG A 97 -2.58 -23.48 -5.47
N ARG A 98 -1.84 -22.37 -5.63
CA ARG A 98 -0.45 -22.26 -5.14
C ARG A 98 -0.39 -22.25 -3.60
N CYS A 99 -1.33 -21.58 -2.95
CA CYS A 99 -1.41 -21.55 -1.49
C CYS A 99 -1.78 -22.93 -0.93
N LEU A 100 -2.76 -23.60 -1.54
CA LEU A 100 -3.16 -24.96 -1.15
C LEU A 100 -2.02 -25.98 -1.35
N ALA A 101 -1.25 -25.87 -2.44
CA ALA A 101 -0.11 -26.74 -2.67
C ALA A 101 0.99 -26.59 -1.60
N ARG A 102 1.25 -25.35 -1.12
CA ARG A 102 2.21 -25.08 -0.06
C ARG A 102 1.79 -25.68 1.29
N TYR A 103 0.50 -25.59 1.65
CA TYR A 103 -0.01 -26.22 2.88
C TYR A 103 0.17 -27.74 2.91
N ARG A 104 0.17 -28.40 1.75
CA ARG A 104 0.41 -29.85 1.66
C ARG A 104 1.90 -30.23 1.71
N ARG A 105 2.80 -29.25 1.67
CA ARG A 105 4.26 -29.41 1.61
C ARG A 105 4.97 -28.48 2.62
N PRO A 106 4.61 -28.50 3.92
CA PRO A 106 5.24 -27.59 4.89
C PRO A 106 6.75 -27.85 5.02
N ASP A 107 7.21 -29.10 4.83
CA ASP A 107 8.59 -29.52 5.13
C ASP A 107 9.31 -30.16 3.93
N ALA A 108 8.88 -29.87 2.70
CA ALA A 108 9.57 -30.40 1.53
C ALA A 108 10.93 -29.71 1.37
N SER A 109 11.95 -30.25 2.04
CA SER A 109 13.36 -29.94 1.78
C SER A 109 13.58 -29.96 0.28
N ILE A 110 14.06 -28.83 -0.26
CA ILE A 110 14.42 -28.77 -1.67
C ILE A 110 15.74 -29.54 -1.80
N PRO A 111 15.80 -30.65 -2.56
CA PRO A 111 17.03 -31.40 -2.72
C PRO A 111 18.11 -30.49 -3.28
N GLY A 112 19.20 -30.32 -2.53
CA GLY A 112 20.34 -29.46 -2.87
C GLY A 112 20.43 -28.12 -2.14
N GLN A 113 19.52 -27.78 -1.22
CA GLN A 113 19.71 -26.61 -0.35
C GLN A 113 20.49 -26.97 0.92
N THR A 114 21.65 -26.34 1.09
CA THR A 114 22.43 -26.38 2.33
C THR A 114 21.74 -25.49 3.36
N LEU A 115 21.36 -26.06 4.50
CA LEU A 115 20.80 -25.32 5.63
C LEU A 115 21.85 -24.32 6.11
N LEU A 116 21.53 -23.02 6.13
CA LEU A 116 22.41 -22.03 6.76
C LEU A 116 22.31 -22.21 8.27
N GLU A 117 23.33 -22.79 8.89
CA GLU A 117 23.44 -22.81 10.34
C GLU A 117 23.68 -21.38 10.82
N LEU A 118 22.65 -20.76 11.39
CA LEU A 118 22.78 -19.51 12.12
C LEU A 118 23.59 -19.81 13.39
N SER A 119 24.90 -19.61 13.32
CA SER A 119 25.79 -19.67 14.48
C SER A 119 25.43 -18.54 15.43
N THR A 120 24.58 -18.81 16.42
CA THR A 120 24.35 -17.93 17.56
C THR A 120 25.63 -17.87 18.38
N THR A 121 26.51 -16.94 18.03
CA THR A 121 27.66 -16.58 18.87
C THR A 121 27.10 -15.78 20.04
N ARG A 122 27.07 -16.41 21.20
CA ARG A 122 26.67 -15.82 22.47
C ARG A 122 27.95 -15.64 23.27
N ASP A 123 28.37 -14.40 23.45
CA ASP A 123 29.27 -13.95 24.52
C ASP A 123 28.62 -12.73 25.19
#